data_AF-A0A533ZSK5-F1
#
_entry.id   AF-A0A533ZSK5-F1
#
_cell.length_a   1.000
_cell.length_b   1.000
_cell.length_c   1.000
_cell.angle_alpha   90.00
_cell.angle_beta   90.00
_cell.angle_gamma   90.00
#
_symmetry.space_group_name_H-M   'P 1'
#
loop_
_entity.id
_entity.type
_entity.pdbx_description
1 polymer ?
#
loop_
_entity_poly.entity_id
_entity_poly.type
_entity_poly.pdbx_seq_one_letter_code
_entity_poly.pdbx_strand_id
1 'polypeptide(L)'
;MAGLGMILSLTILLSDSVPAQPPGHGREPVHHQNASGHDHAGVAGSGWEGSPEGKAYSEFNHHTAGVFVLLIVLGEFRYPLALTALACTRLLLPMAMLGSGGFLLIWSDHEAWPIGSLSFVQTFFGTDGEIVQHKLYAVLFLAVGLIELLRRTGRLAQAWWRIPLPAVAILGGLMLFLHSHGAHPAAHSIAIHHTLMGIMAITAGSCKLASELPDRSRWGLAWACLILLIGVQLLFYSE
;
A
#
# COMPACT_ATOMS: atom_id res chain seq x y z
N MET A 1 -22.33 -19.60 -13.13
CA MET A 1 -22.43 -18.13 -13.30
C MET A 1 -23.14 -17.55 -12.10
N ALA A 2 -22.37 -17.17 -11.09
CA ALA A 2 -22.75 -16.33 -9.94
C ALA A 2 -21.45 -16.14 -9.15
N GLY A 3 -20.95 -14.89 -9.03
CA GLY A 3 -19.71 -14.63 -8.28
C GLY A 3 -18.79 -13.55 -8.85
N LEU A 4 -19.32 -12.58 -9.59
CA LEU A 4 -18.53 -11.41 -10.06
C LEU A 4 -19.10 -10.06 -9.59
N GLY A 5 -20.05 -10.07 -8.65
CA GLY A 5 -20.83 -8.89 -8.27
C GLY A 5 -20.41 -8.18 -6.98
N MET A 6 -19.35 -8.63 -6.28
CA MET A 6 -19.07 -8.14 -4.92
C MET A 6 -17.71 -7.46 -4.73
N ILE A 7 -17.06 -7.03 -5.82
CA ILE A 7 -15.77 -6.32 -5.76
C ILE A 7 -15.92 -4.83 -6.12
N LEU A 8 -17.01 -4.43 -6.79
CA LEU A 8 -17.19 -3.04 -7.21
C LEU A 8 -17.78 -2.10 -6.14
N SER A 9 -18.34 -2.64 -5.05
CA SER A 9 -19.09 -1.83 -4.08
C SER A 9 -18.26 -1.22 -2.96
N LEU A 10 -16.97 -1.58 -2.83
CA LEU A 10 -16.12 -1.07 -1.74
C LEU A 10 -15.28 0.16 -2.15
N THR A 11 -15.09 0.41 -3.44
CA THR A 11 -14.25 1.49 -3.96
C THR A 11 -14.92 2.86 -3.97
N ILE A 12 -16.24 2.93 -3.78
CA ILE A 12 -17.00 4.20 -3.85
C ILE A 12 -17.10 4.91 -2.50
N LEU A 13 -16.70 4.27 -1.39
CA LEU A 13 -16.85 4.82 -0.03
C LEU A 13 -15.62 5.57 0.51
N LEU A 14 -14.53 5.71 -0.24
CA LEU A 14 -13.28 6.33 0.22
C LEU A 14 -12.88 7.60 -0.54
N SER A 15 -13.76 8.13 -1.39
CA SER A 15 -13.53 9.38 -2.11
C SER A 15 -14.53 10.44 -1.61
N ASP A 16 -14.49 10.78 -0.32
CA ASP A 16 -15.19 11.97 0.16
C ASP A 16 -14.50 13.21 -0.45
N SER A 17 -15.15 13.73 -1.48
CA SER A 17 -14.80 14.95 -2.19
C SER A 17 -14.85 16.16 -1.27
N VAL A 18 -13.74 16.88 -1.17
CA VAL A 18 -13.65 18.23 -0.59
C VAL A 18 -14.59 19.16 -1.37
N PRO A 19 -15.55 19.86 -0.74
CA PRO A 19 -16.31 20.90 -1.43
C PRO A 19 -15.44 22.12 -1.68
N ALA A 20 -15.37 22.56 -2.94
CA ALA A 20 -14.70 23.79 -3.34
C ALA A 20 -15.32 25.01 -2.64
N GLN A 21 -14.49 25.79 -1.94
CA GLN A 21 -14.86 27.12 -1.42
C GLN A 21 -14.95 28.13 -2.58
N PRO A 22 -16.04 28.90 -2.72
CA PRO A 22 -16.13 29.98 -3.71
C PRO A 22 -15.31 31.22 -3.27
N PRO A 23 -14.85 32.06 -4.22
CA PRO A 23 -13.96 33.17 -3.93
C PRO A 23 -14.66 34.31 -3.18
N GLY A 24 -13.92 34.89 -2.24
CA GLY A 24 -14.40 35.87 -1.26
C GLY A 24 -14.88 37.21 -1.83
N HIS A 25 -15.81 37.81 -1.10
CA HIS A 25 -16.14 39.23 -1.16
C HIS A 25 -16.02 39.83 0.23
N GLY A 26 -15.32 40.96 0.30
CA GLY A 26 -14.85 41.56 1.54
C GLY A 26 -15.93 42.20 2.41
N ARG A 27 -15.60 42.26 3.70
CA ARG A 27 -15.98 43.32 4.64
C ARG A 27 -15.16 43.16 5.91
N GLU A 28 -14.36 44.16 6.27
CA GLU A 28 -13.92 44.33 7.66
C GLU A 28 -15.11 44.66 8.56
N PRO A 29 -15.04 44.26 9.83
CA PRO A 29 -15.10 45.28 10.86
C PRO A 29 -14.07 45.10 11.99
N VAL A 30 -13.79 46.24 12.60
CA VAL A 30 -12.82 46.55 13.65
C VAL A 30 -13.29 46.12 15.06
N HIS A 31 -12.30 45.73 15.88
CA HIS A 31 -12.23 45.62 17.36
C HIS A 31 -13.12 44.61 18.12
N HIS A 32 -12.49 43.68 18.85
CA HIS A 32 -12.23 43.79 20.30
C HIS A 32 -11.36 42.63 20.82
N GLN A 33 -10.35 42.94 21.63
CA GLN A 33 -9.60 41.98 22.44
C GLN A 33 -10.54 41.34 23.46
N ASN A 34 -10.56 40.01 23.51
CA ASN A 34 -10.82 39.27 24.74
C ASN A 34 -9.98 37.99 24.73
N ALA A 35 -9.10 37.91 25.71
CA ALA A 35 -8.37 36.71 26.07
C ALA A 35 -9.34 35.72 26.72
N SER A 36 -9.55 34.58 26.06
CA SER A 36 -10.04 33.37 26.69
C SER A 36 -9.42 32.19 25.95
N GLY A 37 -8.38 31.62 26.56
CA GLY A 37 -7.72 30.41 26.10
C GLY A 37 -8.73 29.27 26.04
N HIS A 38 -9.09 28.91 24.82
CA HIS A 38 -9.60 27.60 24.48
C HIS A 38 -8.64 27.05 23.42
N ASP A 39 -7.52 26.50 23.92
CA ASP A 39 -6.67 25.62 23.13
C ASP A 39 -7.53 24.40 22.77
N HIS A 40 -8.14 24.47 21.59
CA HIS A 40 -8.66 23.31 20.93
C HIS A 40 -7.48 22.38 20.66
N ALA A 41 -7.37 21.34 21.47
CA ALA A 41 -6.52 20.18 21.25
C ALA A 41 -6.84 19.59 19.86
N GLY A 42 -6.08 20.04 18.87
CA GLY A 42 -6.34 19.75 17.47
C GLY A 42 -5.16 20.11 16.57
N VAL A 43 -3.92 19.94 17.03
CA VAL A 43 -2.71 20.04 16.18
C VAL A 43 -1.58 19.17 16.78
N ALA A 44 -1.75 17.85 16.83
CA ALA A 44 -0.66 16.94 17.23
C ALA A 44 -0.01 16.21 16.03
N GLY A 45 -0.71 16.07 14.90
CA GLY A 45 -0.23 15.28 13.76
C GLY A 45 0.60 16.03 12.70
N SER A 46 0.66 17.38 12.71
CA SER A 46 1.36 18.13 11.65
C SER A 46 2.84 18.36 11.90
N GLY A 47 3.30 18.23 13.15
CA GLY A 47 4.70 18.51 13.51
C GLY A 47 5.64 17.32 13.27
N TRP A 48 5.19 16.10 13.56
CA TRP A 48 6.06 14.92 13.53
C TRP A 48 6.32 14.43 12.11
N GLU A 49 5.30 14.27 11.27
CA GLU A 49 5.48 13.74 9.90
C GLU A 49 6.48 14.59 9.10
N GLY A 50 6.37 15.92 9.17
CA GLY A 50 7.31 16.83 8.49
C GLY A 50 8.65 17.04 9.20
N SER A 51 8.86 16.47 10.40
CA SER A 51 10.11 16.58 11.15
C SER A 51 11.22 15.71 10.54
N PRO A 52 12.51 15.96 10.84
CA PRO A 52 13.59 15.07 10.42
C PRO A 52 13.38 13.61 10.86
N GLU A 53 12.82 13.40 12.05
CA GLU A 53 12.55 12.08 12.60
C GLU A 53 11.39 11.38 11.88
N GLY A 54 10.31 12.10 11.58
CA GLY A 54 9.17 11.57 10.82
C GLY A 54 9.55 11.18 9.40
N LYS A 55 10.30 12.04 8.72
CA LYS A 55 10.86 11.74 7.38
C LYS A 55 11.76 10.51 7.40
N ALA A 56 12.68 10.41 8.35
CA ALA A 56 13.55 9.25 8.48
C ALA A 56 12.75 7.95 8.75
N TYR A 57 11.65 8.06 9.50
CA TYR A 57 10.75 6.94 9.75
C TYR A 57 9.98 6.52 8.48
N SER A 58 9.44 7.48 7.73
CA SER A 58 8.77 7.25 6.45
C SER A 58 9.73 6.62 5.43
N GLU A 59 10.94 7.17 5.27
CA GLU A 59 11.96 6.64 4.36
C GLU A 59 12.37 5.21 4.75
N PHE A 60 12.60 4.95 6.05
CA PHE A 60 12.89 3.61 6.54
C PHE A 60 11.78 2.60 6.19
N ASN A 61 10.52 2.99 6.36
CA ASN A 61 9.37 2.16 6.01
C ASN A 61 9.33 1.87 4.50
N HIS A 62 9.48 2.89 3.66
CA HIS A 62 9.48 2.74 2.21
C HIS A 62 10.65 1.88 1.72
N HIS A 63 11.88 2.10 2.22
CA HIS A 63 13.05 1.31 1.85
C HIS A 63 12.87 -0.16 2.26
N THR A 64 12.36 -0.41 3.48
CA THR A 64 12.10 -1.75 3.98
C THR A 64 11.02 -2.47 3.16
N ALA A 65 9.94 -1.77 2.81
CA ALA A 65 8.93 -2.28 1.89
C ALA A 65 9.54 -2.60 0.51
N GLY A 66 10.43 -1.74 0.01
CA GLY A 66 11.20 -1.96 -1.22
C GLY A 66 12.00 -3.26 -1.20
N VAL A 67 12.71 -3.55 -0.10
CA VAL A 67 13.43 -4.81 0.08
C VAL A 67 12.47 -6.00 -0.02
N PHE A 68 11.32 -5.98 0.66
CA PHE A 68 10.33 -7.07 0.56
C PHE A 68 9.80 -7.24 -0.86
N VAL A 69 9.50 -6.15 -1.57
CA VAL A 69 9.04 -6.19 -2.97
C VAL A 69 10.11 -6.78 -3.91
N LEU A 70 11.39 -6.47 -3.67
CA LEU A 70 12.51 -7.07 -4.40
C LEU A 70 12.64 -8.58 -4.12
N LEU A 71 12.40 -9.03 -2.89
CA LEU A 71 12.34 -10.45 -2.56
C LEU A 71 11.16 -11.15 -3.23
N ILE A 72 10.00 -10.49 -3.34
CA ILE A 72 8.83 -10.99 -4.06
C ILE A 72 9.18 -11.29 -5.52
N VAL A 73 9.79 -10.34 -6.24
CA VAL A 73 10.13 -10.55 -7.67
C VAL A 73 11.25 -11.56 -7.85
N LEU A 74 12.22 -11.62 -6.95
CA LEU A 74 13.27 -12.63 -6.98
C LEU A 74 12.68 -14.05 -6.90
N GLY A 75 11.57 -14.23 -6.15
CA GLY A 75 10.81 -15.47 -6.10
C GLY A 75 10.09 -15.84 -7.41
N GLU A 76 9.87 -14.88 -8.31
CA GLU A 76 9.15 -15.07 -9.59
C GLU A 76 10.10 -15.32 -10.77
N PHE A 77 11.37 -14.88 -10.71
CA PHE A 77 12.35 -15.07 -11.78
C PHE A 77 12.83 -16.52 -11.99
N ARG A 78 12.33 -17.48 -11.21
CA ARG A 78 12.67 -18.91 -11.37
C ARG A 78 12.29 -19.45 -12.75
N TYR A 79 11.15 -19.05 -13.29
CA TYR A 79 10.62 -19.59 -14.55
C TYR A 79 11.31 -19.00 -15.79
N PRO A 80 11.53 -17.67 -15.89
CA PRO A 80 12.26 -17.08 -17.00
C PRO A 80 13.74 -17.48 -17.08
N LEU A 81 14.39 -17.73 -15.93
CA LEU A 81 15.83 -18.01 -15.86
C LEU A 81 16.18 -19.50 -15.76
N ALA A 82 15.19 -20.40 -15.82
CA ALA A 82 15.39 -21.86 -15.68
C ALA A 82 16.20 -22.27 -14.42
N LEU A 83 16.10 -21.51 -13.33
CA LEU A 83 16.85 -21.73 -12.08
C LEU A 83 16.22 -22.85 -11.23
N THR A 84 16.02 -24.03 -11.81
CA THR A 84 15.35 -25.17 -11.18
C THR A 84 16.08 -25.67 -9.92
N ALA A 85 17.40 -25.46 -9.83
CA ALA A 85 18.25 -25.80 -8.68
C ALA A 85 17.90 -25.03 -7.38
N LEU A 86 17.20 -23.90 -7.48
CA LEU A 86 16.82 -23.09 -6.32
C LEU A 86 15.36 -23.37 -5.92
N ALA A 87 15.03 -24.63 -5.61
CA ALA A 87 13.65 -25.01 -5.25
C ALA A 87 13.08 -24.21 -4.06
N CYS A 88 13.94 -23.75 -3.15
CA CYS A 88 13.55 -22.94 -1.98
C CYS A 88 13.11 -21.52 -2.33
N THR A 89 13.55 -20.94 -3.46
CA THR A 89 13.13 -19.57 -3.85
C THR A 89 11.65 -19.49 -4.19
N ARG A 90 10.98 -20.62 -4.42
CA ARG A 90 9.51 -20.67 -4.56
C ARG A 90 8.80 -20.10 -3.33
N LEU A 91 9.40 -20.21 -2.14
CA LEU A 91 8.85 -19.72 -0.89
C LEU A 91 9.19 -18.25 -0.63
N LEU A 92 10.09 -17.66 -1.42
CA LEU A 92 10.53 -16.28 -1.19
C LEU A 92 9.39 -15.29 -1.34
N LEU A 93 8.56 -15.43 -2.39
CA LEU A 93 7.39 -14.58 -2.58
C LEU A 93 6.41 -14.65 -1.40
N PRO A 94 5.85 -15.81 -1.02
CA PRO A 94 4.89 -15.84 0.08
C PRO A 94 5.50 -15.40 1.41
N MET A 95 6.77 -15.73 1.68
CA MET A 95 7.44 -15.31 2.92
C MET A 95 7.71 -13.81 2.95
N ALA A 96 8.11 -13.21 1.83
CA ALA A 96 8.28 -11.76 1.72
C ALA A 96 6.94 -11.02 1.84
N MET A 97 5.85 -11.57 1.30
CA MET A 97 4.52 -11.00 1.50
C MET A 97 4.05 -11.08 2.95
N LEU A 98 4.24 -12.22 3.61
CA LEU A 98 3.93 -12.38 5.03
C LEU A 98 4.78 -11.46 5.90
N GLY A 99 6.08 -11.35 5.60
CA GLY A 99 7.01 -10.45 6.28
C GLY A 99 6.63 -8.99 6.10
N SER A 100 6.35 -8.56 4.86
CA SER A 100 5.88 -7.20 4.56
C SER A 100 4.56 -6.88 5.25
N GLY A 101 3.58 -7.79 5.19
CA GLY A 101 2.30 -7.60 5.86
C GLY A 101 2.44 -7.50 7.37
N GLY A 102 3.28 -8.34 7.98
CA GLY A 102 3.60 -8.24 9.41
C GLY A 102 4.34 -6.94 9.76
N PHE A 103 5.29 -6.52 8.92
CA PHE A 103 6.01 -5.27 9.08
C PHE A 103 5.07 -4.07 9.02
N LEU A 104 4.25 -3.94 7.97
CA LEU A 104 3.24 -2.90 7.84
C LEU A 104 2.27 -2.89 9.03
N LEU A 105 1.78 -4.06 9.46
CA LEU A 105 0.83 -4.14 10.57
C LEU A 105 1.37 -3.48 11.84
N ILE A 106 2.67 -3.65 12.11
CA ILE A 106 3.30 -3.24 13.36
C ILE A 106 3.99 -1.87 13.24
N TRP A 107 4.68 -1.59 12.14
CA TRP A 107 5.64 -0.48 11.98
C TRP A 107 5.22 0.61 10.98
N SER A 108 4.13 0.45 10.22
CA SER A 108 3.77 1.44 9.19
C SER A 108 3.51 2.85 9.74
N ASP A 109 2.91 2.93 10.94
CA ASP A 109 2.48 4.19 11.55
C ASP A 109 2.93 4.20 13.00
N HIS A 110 3.67 5.24 13.39
CA HIS A 110 4.32 5.31 14.71
C HIS A 110 3.33 5.44 15.87
N GLU A 111 2.17 6.04 15.62
CA GLU A 111 1.11 6.27 16.60
C GLU A 111 0.07 5.14 16.67
N ALA A 112 0.06 4.25 15.67
CA ALA A 112 -0.91 3.18 15.58
C ALA A 112 -0.61 2.00 16.52
N TRP A 113 -1.66 1.27 16.88
CA TRP A 113 -1.52 -0.04 17.51
C TRP A 113 -0.69 -0.98 16.59
N PRO A 114 0.21 -1.82 17.13
CA PRO A 114 0.38 -2.17 18.55
C PRO A 114 1.43 -1.37 19.32
N ILE A 115 2.15 -0.44 18.69
CA ILE A 115 3.32 0.21 19.30
C ILE A 115 3.10 1.64 19.74
N GLY A 116 2.12 2.31 19.15
CA GLY A 116 1.82 3.71 19.43
C GLY A 116 0.73 3.90 20.47
N SER A 117 0.30 5.16 20.60
CA SER A 117 -0.71 5.58 21.57
C SER A 117 -2.15 5.25 21.17
N LEU A 118 -2.43 5.02 19.87
CA LEU A 118 -3.77 4.69 19.41
C LEU A 118 -4.14 3.26 19.83
N SER A 119 -5.38 3.10 20.30
CA SER A 119 -5.95 1.78 20.53
C SER A 119 -6.20 1.02 19.22
N PHE A 120 -6.43 -0.30 19.33
CA PHE A 120 -6.83 -1.13 18.19
C PHE A 120 -8.04 -0.55 17.43
N VAL A 121 -9.08 -0.11 18.16
CA VAL A 121 -10.30 0.43 17.54
C VAL A 121 -10.00 1.75 16.81
N GLN A 122 -9.22 2.64 17.41
CA GLN A 122 -8.82 3.90 16.76
C GLN A 122 -7.95 3.65 15.51
N THR A 123 -7.11 2.63 15.54
CA THR A 123 -6.22 2.28 14.41
C THR A 123 -7.01 1.73 13.22
N PHE A 124 -7.97 0.83 13.44
CA PHE A 124 -8.68 0.13 12.36
C PHE A 124 -10.01 0.75 11.96
N PHE A 125 -10.63 1.51 12.86
CA PHE A 125 -11.96 2.10 12.68
C PHE A 125 -11.98 3.59 13.02
N GLY A 126 -10.81 4.23 13.09
CA GLY A 126 -10.69 5.67 13.24
C GLY A 126 -10.99 6.42 11.95
N THR A 127 -10.82 7.74 12.02
CA THR A 127 -11.04 8.66 10.88
C THR A 127 -9.78 8.93 10.07
N ASP A 128 -8.63 8.42 10.52
CA ASP A 128 -7.37 8.55 9.79
C ASP A 128 -7.33 7.54 8.63
N GLY A 129 -7.64 8.04 7.43
CA GLY A 129 -7.68 7.23 6.22
C GLY A 129 -6.32 6.67 5.82
N GLU A 130 -5.23 7.34 6.17
CA GLU A 130 -3.86 6.92 5.85
C GLU A 130 -3.50 5.66 6.65
N ILE A 131 -3.67 5.74 7.97
CA ILE A 131 -3.43 4.60 8.88
C ILE A 131 -4.32 3.41 8.47
N VAL A 132 -5.62 3.65 8.23
CA VAL A 132 -6.56 2.59 7.85
C VAL A 132 -6.13 1.93 6.53
N GLN A 133 -5.65 2.70 5.54
CA GLN A 133 -5.13 2.15 4.29
C GLN A 133 -3.86 1.33 4.52
N HIS A 134 -2.91 1.80 5.33
CA HIS A 134 -1.71 1.04 5.69
C HIS A 134 -2.04 -0.30 6.36
N LYS A 135 -3.00 -0.32 7.30
CA LYS A 135 -3.43 -1.57 7.94
C LYS A 135 -4.20 -2.48 6.99
N LEU A 136 -4.97 -1.93 6.06
CA LEU A 136 -5.63 -2.72 5.03
C LEU A 136 -4.59 -3.37 4.09
N TYR A 137 -3.54 -2.65 3.69
CA TYR A 137 -2.42 -3.25 2.95
C TYR A 137 -1.77 -4.40 3.72
N ALA A 138 -1.51 -4.21 5.02
CA ALA A 138 -0.95 -5.25 5.87
C ALA A 138 -1.79 -6.54 5.84
N VAL A 139 -3.10 -6.42 6.04
CA VAL A 139 -4.03 -7.56 6.01
C VAL A 139 -4.07 -8.22 4.63
N LEU A 140 -4.12 -7.45 3.55
CA LEU A 140 -4.12 -7.97 2.19
C LEU A 140 -2.83 -8.75 1.88
N PHE A 141 -1.67 -8.22 2.28
CA PHE A 141 -0.38 -8.88 2.12
C PHE A 141 -0.30 -10.19 2.93
N LEU A 142 -0.76 -10.19 4.18
CA LEU A 142 -0.81 -11.39 5.02
C LEU A 142 -1.72 -12.46 4.41
N ALA A 143 -2.92 -12.07 3.98
CA ALA A 143 -3.89 -12.98 3.39
C ALA A 143 -3.36 -13.63 2.10
N VAL A 144 -2.84 -12.84 1.17
CA VAL A 144 -2.31 -13.37 -0.10
C VAL A 144 -1.01 -14.13 0.11
N GLY A 145 -0.13 -13.67 1.00
CA GLY A 145 1.08 -14.39 1.36
C GLY A 145 0.78 -15.79 1.91
N LEU A 146 -0.25 -15.92 2.76
CA LEU A 146 -0.71 -17.21 3.26
C LEU A 146 -1.31 -18.07 2.13
N ILE A 147 -2.17 -17.51 1.28
CA ILE A 147 -2.74 -18.22 0.13
C ILE A 147 -1.62 -18.76 -0.78
N GLU A 148 -0.65 -17.93 -1.12
CA GLU A 148 0.49 -18.31 -1.97
C GLU A 148 1.37 -19.36 -1.29
N LEU A 149 1.58 -19.29 0.04
CA LEU A 149 2.30 -20.30 0.79
C LEU A 149 1.59 -21.65 0.70
N LEU A 150 0.28 -21.68 0.95
CA LEU A 150 -0.53 -22.89 0.90
C LEU A 150 -0.62 -23.46 -0.52
N ARG A 151 -0.73 -22.61 -1.54
CA ARG A 151 -0.72 -23.01 -2.96
C ARG A 151 0.61 -23.63 -3.36
N ARG A 152 1.73 -22.96 -3.05
CA ARG A 152 3.08 -23.41 -3.44
C ARG A 152 3.57 -24.63 -2.66
N THR A 153 2.97 -24.92 -1.51
CA THR A 153 3.18 -26.16 -0.72
C THR A 153 2.20 -27.27 -1.08
N GLY A 154 1.30 -27.06 -2.04
CA GLY A 154 0.37 -28.08 -2.54
C GLY A 154 -0.89 -28.28 -1.69
N ARG A 155 -1.12 -27.45 -0.66
CA ARG A 155 -2.33 -27.51 0.19
C ARG A 155 -3.56 -26.92 -0.50
N LEU A 156 -3.37 -26.03 -1.48
CA LEU A 156 -4.43 -25.46 -2.31
C LEU A 156 -4.20 -25.80 -3.78
N ALA A 157 -4.84 -26.86 -4.26
CA ALA A 157 -4.61 -27.41 -5.60
C ALA A 157 -5.51 -26.82 -6.70
N GLN A 158 -6.63 -26.19 -6.31
CA GLN A 158 -7.62 -25.69 -7.26
C GLN A 158 -7.09 -24.47 -8.04
N ALA A 159 -7.35 -24.41 -9.35
CA ALA A 159 -6.76 -23.41 -10.23
C ALA A 159 -7.14 -21.96 -9.89
N TRP A 160 -8.33 -21.74 -9.32
CA TRP A 160 -8.80 -20.40 -8.94
C TRP A 160 -7.97 -19.75 -7.83
N TRP A 161 -7.19 -20.52 -7.06
CA TRP A 161 -6.25 -19.98 -6.07
C TRP A 161 -5.07 -19.23 -6.69
N ARG A 162 -4.96 -19.17 -8.02
CA ARG A 162 -4.01 -18.31 -8.74
C ARG A 162 -4.49 -16.86 -8.87
N ILE A 163 -5.78 -16.60 -8.67
CA ILE A 163 -6.42 -15.29 -8.87
C ILE A 163 -6.13 -14.27 -7.76
N PRO A 164 -6.05 -14.64 -6.46
CA PRO A 164 -5.89 -13.66 -5.38
C PRO A 164 -4.67 -12.74 -5.52
N LEU A 165 -3.52 -13.27 -5.91
CA LEU A 165 -2.30 -12.48 -6.09
C LEU A 165 -2.47 -11.34 -7.13
N PRO A 166 -2.83 -11.61 -8.40
CA PRO A 166 -3.05 -10.54 -9.37
C PRO A 166 -4.23 -9.63 -8.99
N ALA A 167 -5.30 -10.16 -8.40
CA ALA A 167 -6.45 -9.36 -8.00
C ALA A 167 -6.09 -8.34 -6.90
N VAL A 168 -5.33 -8.78 -5.88
CA VAL A 168 -4.87 -7.89 -4.81
C VAL A 168 -3.79 -6.93 -5.30
N ALA A 169 -2.95 -7.31 -6.26
CA ALA A 169 -2.03 -6.35 -6.89
C ALA A 169 -2.79 -5.22 -7.61
N ILE A 170 -3.89 -5.53 -8.29
CA ILE A 170 -4.76 -4.52 -8.92
C ILE A 170 -5.45 -3.66 -7.87
N LEU A 171 -6.08 -4.28 -6.86
CA LEU A 171 -6.79 -3.57 -5.80
C LEU A 171 -5.85 -2.66 -5.00
N GLY A 172 -4.71 -3.20 -4.58
CA GLY A 172 -3.69 -2.46 -3.84
C GLY A 172 -3.07 -1.34 -4.67
N GLY A 173 -2.86 -1.57 -5.97
CA GLY A 173 -2.42 -0.54 -6.89
C GLY A 173 -3.45 0.58 -7.07
N LEU A 174 -4.75 0.26 -7.10
CA LEU A 174 -5.81 1.27 -7.13
C LEU A 174 -5.86 2.07 -5.83
N MET A 175 -5.76 1.40 -4.68
CA MET A 175 -5.65 2.08 -3.38
C MET A 175 -4.44 3.03 -3.37
N LEU A 176 -3.30 2.63 -3.94
CA LEU A 176 -2.06 3.40 -3.90
C LEU A 176 -2.13 4.60 -4.84
N PHE A 177 -2.80 4.41 -5.98
CA PHE A 177 -3.11 5.49 -6.92
C PHE A 177 -4.00 6.57 -6.29
N LEU A 178 -4.88 6.19 -5.35
CA LEU A 178 -5.77 7.08 -4.61
C LEU A 178 -5.20 7.50 -3.25
N HIS A 179 -3.99 7.04 -2.89
CA HIS A 179 -3.39 7.30 -1.60
C HIS A 179 -2.87 8.73 -1.53
N SER A 180 -3.11 9.38 -0.40
CA SER A 180 -2.58 10.70 -0.10
C SER A 180 -2.17 10.74 1.35
N HIS A 181 -0.97 11.24 1.62
CA HIS A 181 -0.60 11.61 2.98
C HIS A 181 -1.37 12.85 3.41
N GLY A 182 -1.58 12.98 4.72
CA GLY A 182 -2.21 14.16 5.34
C GLY A 182 -1.43 15.46 5.13
N ALA A 183 -1.52 16.38 6.10
CA ALA A 183 -0.82 17.67 6.02
C ALA A 183 0.71 17.50 6.15
N HIS A 184 1.38 17.15 5.04
CA HIS A 184 2.83 16.92 4.97
C HIS A 184 3.52 17.90 3.99
N PRO A 185 4.69 18.49 4.35
CA PRO A 185 5.40 19.42 3.46
C PRO A 185 5.78 18.83 2.09
N ALA A 186 5.99 17.51 2.02
CA ALA A 186 6.32 16.82 0.78
C ALA A 186 5.13 16.10 0.13
N ALA A 187 3.90 16.28 0.62
CA ALA A 187 2.70 15.51 0.21
C ALA A 187 2.54 15.38 -1.31
N HIS A 188 2.87 16.42 -2.08
CA HIS A 188 2.80 16.38 -3.55
C HIS A 188 3.81 15.39 -4.18
N SER A 189 5.06 15.39 -3.72
CA SER A 189 6.09 14.45 -4.22
C SER A 189 5.72 13.02 -3.89
N ILE A 190 5.25 12.80 -2.66
CA ILE A 190 4.84 11.47 -2.18
C ILE A 190 3.66 10.96 -3.00
N ALA A 191 2.65 11.80 -3.23
CA ALA A 191 1.50 11.47 -4.06
C ALA A 191 1.89 11.08 -5.50
N ILE A 192 2.87 11.76 -6.10
CA ILE A 192 3.39 11.37 -7.43
C ILE A 192 4.06 9.99 -7.37
N HIS A 193 4.91 9.74 -6.38
CA HIS A 193 5.55 8.44 -6.22
C HIS A 193 4.52 7.32 -6.06
N HIS A 194 3.51 7.52 -5.22
CA HIS A 194 2.43 6.56 -4.98
C HIS A 194 1.55 6.36 -6.22
N THR A 195 1.21 7.43 -6.93
CA THR A 195 0.48 7.36 -8.21
C THR A 195 1.23 6.49 -9.23
N LEU A 196 2.54 6.71 -9.40
CA LEU A 196 3.37 5.92 -10.31
C LEU A 196 3.44 4.45 -9.90
N MET A 197 3.64 4.17 -8.62
CA MET A 197 3.62 2.80 -8.08
C MET A 197 2.25 2.14 -8.27
N GLY A 198 1.16 2.89 -8.07
CA GLY A 198 -0.21 2.42 -8.26
C GLY A 198 -0.48 2.01 -9.70
N ILE A 199 -0.12 2.85 -10.67
CA ILE A 199 -0.24 2.52 -12.11
C ILE A 199 0.58 1.28 -12.46
N MET A 200 1.83 1.21 -11.98
CA MET A 200 2.67 0.04 -12.19
C MET A 200 2.07 -1.22 -11.58
N ALA A 201 1.53 -1.16 -10.35
CA ALA A 201 0.93 -2.30 -9.65
C ALA A 201 -0.36 -2.80 -10.33
N ILE A 202 -1.23 -1.88 -10.78
CA ILE A 202 -2.43 -2.22 -11.57
C ILE A 202 -2.02 -2.92 -12.86
N THR A 203 -1.03 -2.37 -13.57
CA THR A 203 -0.54 -2.92 -14.83
C THR A 203 0.11 -4.29 -14.61
N ALA A 204 0.89 -4.41 -13.53
CA ALA A 204 1.55 -5.65 -13.13
C ALA A 204 0.49 -6.72 -12.84
N GLY A 205 -0.46 -6.47 -11.94
CA GLY A 205 -1.50 -7.45 -11.61
C GLY A 205 -2.31 -7.88 -12.83
N SER A 206 -2.60 -6.96 -13.73
CA SER A 206 -3.24 -7.27 -15.02
C SER A 206 -2.38 -8.18 -15.90
N CYS A 207 -1.07 -7.92 -16.00
CA CYS A 207 -0.11 -8.77 -16.70
C CYS A 207 -0.01 -10.16 -16.06
N LYS A 208 0.02 -10.24 -14.72
CA LYS A 208 0.05 -11.52 -14.01
C LYS A 208 -1.20 -12.34 -14.26
N LEU A 209 -2.38 -11.71 -14.25
CA LEU A 209 -3.63 -12.39 -14.60
C LEU A 209 -3.61 -12.92 -16.03
N ALA A 210 -3.12 -12.13 -16.99
CA ALA A 210 -2.96 -12.55 -18.38
C ALA A 210 -1.92 -13.67 -18.56
N SER A 211 -0.96 -13.81 -17.65
CA SER A 211 0.08 -14.85 -17.68
C SER A 211 -0.43 -16.24 -17.26
N GLU A 212 -1.60 -16.34 -16.63
CA GLU A 212 -2.22 -17.63 -16.27
C GLU A 212 -2.85 -18.34 -17.50
N LEU A 213 -2.89 -17.68 -18.66
CA LEU A 213 -3.33 -18.26 -19.94
C LEU A 213 -2.18 -18.97 -20.69
N PRO A 214 -2.45 -20.02 -21.49
CA PRO A 214 -1.42 -20.75 -22.25
C PRO A 214 -0.58 -19.86 -23.20
N ASP A 215 0.71 -20.18 -23.34
CA ASP A 215 1.68 -19.56 -24.28
C ASP A 215 1.92 -18.05 -24.12
N ARG A 216 1.85 -17.54 -22.89
CA ARG A 216 2.02 -16.10 -22.59
C ARG A 216 3.18 -15.75 -21.65
N SER A 217 4.36 -16.33 -21.88
CA SER A 217 5.58 -16.06 -21.09
C SER A 217 5.94 -14.57 -20.97
N ARG A 218 5.69 -13.77 -22.02
CA ARG A 218 5.93 -12.31 -22.03
C ARG A 218 5.16 -11.55 -20.94
N TRP A 219 3.96 -11.99 -20.56
CA TRP A 219 3.17 -11.31 -19.54
C TRP A 219 3.71 -11.60 -18.14
N GLY A 220 4.26 -12.80 -17.92
CA GLY A 220 4.98 -13.14 -16.68
C GLY A 220 6.26 -12.30 -16.53
N LEU A 221 6.99 -12.06 -17.64
CA LEU A 221 8.13 -11.16 -17.65
C LEU A 221 7.72 -9.71 -17.38
N ALA A 222 6.65 -9.22 -18.02
CA ALA A 222 6.14 -7.87 -17.80
C ALA A 222 5.73 -7.64 -16.33
N TRP A 223 5.04 -8.61 -15.71
CA TRP A 223 4.78 -8.62 -14.27
C TRP A 223 6.08 -8.46 -13.47
N ALA A 224 7.07 -9.33 -13.72
CA ALA A 224 8.30 -9.31 -12.96
C ALA A 224 9.05 -7.97 -13.11
N CYS A 225 9.16 -7.44 -14.34
CA CYS A 225 9.80 -6.14 -14.57
C CYS A 225 9.09 -5.00 -13.84
N LEU A 226 7.75 -4.96 -13.84
CA LEU A 226 7.00 -3.91 -13.15
C LEU A 226 7.14 -4.00 -11.62
N ILE A 227 7.09 -5.20 -11.04
CA ILE A 227 7.32 -5.38 -9.60
C ILE A 227 8.76 -5.02 -9.22
N LEU A 228 9.74 -5.35 -10.07
CA LEU A 228 11.13 -4.92 -9.90
C LEU A 228 11.25 -3.38 -9.87
N LEU A 229 10.60 -2.69 -10.81
CA LEU A 229 10.61 -1.23 -10.86
C LEU A 229 9.98 -0.59 -9.61
N ILE A 230 8.87 -1.15 -9.11
CA ILE A 230 8.27 -0.70 -7.84
C ILE A 230 9.26 -0.89 -6.68
N GLY A 231 9.89 -2.06 -6.58
CA GLY A 231 10.87 -2.34 -5.51
C GLY A 231 12.07 -1.39 -5.56
N VAL A 232 12.58 -1.10 -6.76
CA VAL A 232 13.66 -0.12 -6.97
C VAL A 232 13.20 1.29 -6.60
N GLN A 233 12.01 1.71 -7.04
CA GLN A 233 11.47 3.02 -6.69
C GLN A 233 11.35 3.20 -5.18
N LEU A 234 10.86 2.19 -4.46
CA LEU A 234 10.77 2.21 -3.00
C LEU A 234 12.14 2.27 -2.32
N LEU A 235 13.16 1.61 -2.85
CA LEU A 235 14.51 1.63 -2.30
C LEU A 235 15.19 3.00 -2.43
N PHE A 236 14.81 3.78 -3.44
CA PHE A 236 15.31 5.13 -3.69
C PHE A 236 14.30 6.23 -3.33
N TYR A 237 13.27 5.88 -2.56
CA TYR A 237 12.29 6.84 -2.07
C TYR A 237 12.94 7.84 -1.11
N SER A 238 12.55 9.11 -1.21
CA SER A 238 12.99 10.21 -0.33
C SER A 238 11.95 11.34 -0.32
N GLU A 239 11.85 12.08 0.79
CA GLU A 239 10.83 13.13 0.98
C GLU A 239 11.31 14.42 1.67
#